data_AF-A0A1F6HXW0-F1
#
_entry.id   AF-A0A1F6HXW0-F1
#
_cell.length_a   1.000
_cell.length_b   1.000
_cell.length_c   1.000
_cell.angle_alpha   90.00
_cell.angle_beta   90.00
_cell.angle_gamma   90.00
#
_symmetry.space_group_name_H-M   'P 1'
#
loop_
_entity.id
_entity.type
_entity.pdbx_description
1 polymer ?
#
loop_
_entity_poly.entity_id
_entity_poly.type
_entity_poly.pdbx_seq_one_letter_code
_entity_poly.pdbx_strand_id
1 'polypeptide(L)'
;MKNNLKAVDFLIAKKSIIYGFLASLVLLVVYFSVLTFVSGWSFALAQFSRYWYFIVSLSLGFGIQIALFTYLKNAVGNMGGSAKVAAVSGTASTAAMISCCSHYLVNLLPIIGITGFVTIVSQYQVQLFYVGLAFNFLGIVYMLKKLNNFLKGAAKVQI
;
A
#
# COMPACT_ATOMS: atom_id res chain seq x y z
N MET A 1 -8.13 8.84 -35.82
CA MET A 1 -7.02 8.42 -34.93
C MET A 1 -7.19 8.89 -33.48
N LYS A 2 -7.51 10.16 -33.20
CA LYS A 2 -7.66 10.73 -31.83
C LYS A 2 -8.72 10.06 -30.94
N ASN A 3 -9.82 9.55 -31.51
CA ASN A 3 -10.87 8.83 -30.77
C ASN A 3 -10.41 7.46 -30.22
N ASN A 4 -9.56 6.75 -30.95
CA ASN A 4 -9.06 5.45 -30.52
C ASN A 4 -8.05 5.60 -29.37
N LEU A 5 -7.25 6.68 -29.36
CA LEU A 5 -6.30 6.96 -28.29
C LEU A 5 -7.00 7.25 -26.96
N LYS A 6 -8.03 8.11 -26.98
CA LYS A 6 -8.84 8.42 -25.78
C LYS A 6 -9.59 7.19 -25.24
N ALA A 7 -10.08 6.32 -26.12
CA ALA A 7 -10.74 5.08 -25.73
C ALA A 7 -9.76 4.13 -25.02
N VAL A 8 -8.54 3.97 -25.55
CA VAL A 8 -7.50 3.14 -24.95
C VAL A 8 -7.06 3.70 -23.59
N ASP A 9 -6.84 5.02 -23.47
CA ASP A 9 -6.49 5.67 -22.20
C ASP A 9 -7.58 5.48 -21.14
N PHE A 10 -8.86 5.61 -21.53
CA PHE A 10 -10.00 5.38 -20.65
C PHE A 10 -10.08 3.93 -20.16
N LEU A 11 -9.85 2.96 -21.05
CA LEU A 11 -9.84 1.54 -20.70
C LEU A 11 -8.68 1.19 -19.75
N ILE A 12 -7.49 1.75 -20.00
CA ILE A 12 -6.33 1.57 -19.13
C ILE A 12 -6.59 2.20 -17.76
N ALA A 13 -7.17 3.40 -17.69
CA ALA A 13 -7.54 4.06 -16.45
C ALA A 13 -8.57 3.25 -15.66
N LYS A 14 -9.65 2.80 -16.31
CA LYS A 14 -10.69 1.97 -15.68
C LYS A 14 -10.10 0.69 -15.10
N LYS A 15 -9.29 -0.04 -15.89
CA LYS A 15 -8.65 -1.28 -15.44
C LYS A 15 -7.71 -1.03 -14.26
N SER A 16 -6.96 0.07 -14.29
CA SER A 16 -6.03 0.45 -13.23
C SER A 16 -6.74 0.79 -11.92
N ILE A 17 -7.87 1.49 -11.98
CA ILE A 17 -8.70 1.79 -10.80
C ILE A 17 -9.23 0.49 -10.17
N ILE A 18 -9.68 -0.47 -10.99
CA ILE A 18 -10.15 -1.77 -10.50
C ILE A 18 -9.02 -2.52 -9.78
N TYR A 19 -7.82 -2.55 -10.33
CA TYR A 19 -6.68 -3.17 -9.66
C TYR A 19 -6.30 -2.46 -8.36
N GLY A 20 -6.36 -1.13 -8.32
CA GLY A 20 -6.12 -0.36 -7.09
C GLY A 20 -7.15 -0.69 -6.01
N PHE A 21 -8.44 -0.74 -6.36
CA PHE A 21 -9.50 -1.11 -5.44
C PHE A 21 -9.34 -2.55 -4.92
N LEU A 22 -9.07 -3.51 -5.82
CA LEU A 22 -8.79 -4.89 -5.43
C LEU A 22 -7.57 -4.99 -4.51
N ALA A 23 -6.50 -4.22 -4.77
CA ALA A 23 -5.31 -4.22 -3.93
C ALA A 23 -5.61 -3.69 -2.51
N SER A 24 -6.39 -2.61 -2.37
CA SER A 24 -6.84 -2.12 -1.07
C SER A 24 -7.67 -3.17 -0.31
N LEU A 25 -8.60 -3.84 -1.01
CA LEU A 25 -9.44 -4.88 -0.42
C LEU A 25 -8.62 -6.09 0.02
N VAL A 26 -7.70 -6.56 -0.83
CA VAL A 26 -6.78 -7.64 -0.51
C VAL A 26 -5.93 -7.29 0.72
N LEU A 27 -5.42 -6.06 0.81
CA LEU A 27 -4.63 -5.65 1.97
C LEU A 27 -5.45 -5.68 3.27
N LEU A 28 -6.71 -5.25 3.23
CA LEU A 28 -7.61 -5.34 4.37
C LEU A 28 -7.94 -6.79 4.73
N VAL A 29 -8.19 -7.65 3.74
CA VAL A 29 -8.42 -9.08 3.97
C VAL A 29 -7.19 -9.73 4.60
N VAL A 30 -5.99 -9.42 4.12
CA VAL A 30 -4.73 -9.90 4.71
C VAL A 30 -4.59 -9.42 6.15
N TYR A 31 -4.86 -8.13 6.42
CA TYR A 31 -4.87 -7.59 7.78
C TYR A 31 -5.81 -8.38 8.70
N PHE A 32 -7.10 -8.49 8.36
CA PHE A 32 -8.07 -9.20 9.20
C PHE A 32 -7.75 -10.70 9.33
N SER A 33 -7.28 -11.34 8.27
CA SER A 33 -6.93 -12.76 8.28
C SER A 33 -5.76 -13.03 9.22
N VAL A 34 -4.68 -12.24 9.11
CA VAL A 34 -3.50 -12.38 9.97
C VAL A 34 -3.86 -12.09 11.42
N LEU A 35 -4.57 -10.99 11.71
CA LEU A 35 -4.94 -10.65 13.08
C LEU A 35 -5.88 -11.69 13.70
N THR A 36 -6.85 -12.19 12.94
CA THR A 36 -7.80 -13.20 13.43
C THR A 36 -7.11 -14.53 13.68
N PHE A 37 -6.20 -14.95 12.80
CA PHE A 37 -5.47 -16.20 12.94
C PHE A 37 -4.47 -16.16 14.11
N VAL A 38 -3.79 -15.03 14.30
CA VAL A 38 -2.75 -14.88 15.33
C VAL A 38 -3.33 -14.56 16.71
N SER A 39 -4.37 -13.72 16.78
CA SER A 39 -4.84 -13.12 18.04
C SER A 39 -6.33 -13.26 18.29
N GLY A 40 -7.08 -13.89 17.37
CA GLY A 40 -8.51 -14.08 17.48
C GLY A 40 -9.34 -12.91 16.95
N TRP A 41 -10.61 -13.20 16.66
CA TRP A 41 -11.55 -12.27 16.03
C TRP A 41 -11.87 -11.03 16.89
N SER A 42 -12.09 -11.22 18.19
CA SER A 42 -12.40 -10.13 19.12
C SER A 42 -11.27 -9.10 19.20
N PHE A 43 -10.03 -9.57 19.17
CA PHE A 43 -8.84 -8.72 19.13
C PHE A 43 -8.72 -7.96 17.81
N ALA A 44 -8.94 -8.64 16.68
CA ALA A 44 -8.90 -8.02 15.36
C ALA A 44 -9.90 -6.86 15.24
N LEU A 45 -11.12 -7.04 15.76
CA LEU A 45 -12.16 -6.01 15.80
C LEU A 45 -11.76 -4.84 16.71
N ALA A 46 -11.25 -5.12 17.91
CA ALA A 46 -10.84 -4.08 18.86
C ALA A 46 -9.69 -3.23 18.31
N GLN A 47 -8.69 -3.86 17.68
CA GLN A 47 -7.57 -3.17 17.04
C GLN A 47 -8.02 -2.34 15.85
N PHE A 48 -8.87 -2.91 14.99
CA PHE A 48 -9.42 -2.18 13.86
C PHE A 48 -10.19 -0.96 14.34
N SER A 49 -11.13 -1.09 15.27
CA SER A 49 -11.92 0.03 15.80
C SER A 49 -11.05 1.13 16.43
N ARG A 50 -9.90 0.79 17.02
CA ARG A 50 -8.98 1.77 17.62
C ARG A 50 -8.12 2.50 16.60
N TYR A 51 -7.69 1.82 15.54
CA TYR A 51 -6.72 2.34 14.56
C TYR A 51 -7.25 2.44 13.13
N TRP A 52 -8.58 2.37 12.94
CA TRP A 52 -9.21 2.30 11.62
C TRP A 52 -8.78 3.45 10.71
N TYR A 53 -8.60 4.65 11.25
CA TYR A 53 -8.13 5.82 10.49
C TYR A 53 -6.77 5.56 9.82
N PHE A 54 -5.82 4.92 10.52
CA PHE A 54 -4.51 4.57 9.95
C PHE A 54 -4.63 3.40 8.97
N ILE A 55 -5.38 2.36 9.34
CA ILE A 55 -5.50 1.13 8.54
C ILE A 55 -6.19 1.43 7.20
N VAL A 56 -7.31 2.15 7.23
CA VAL A 56 -8.03 2.55 6.02
C VAL A 56 -7.19 3.51 5.18
N SER A 57 -6.51 4.48 5.79
CA SER A 57 -5.66 5.42 5.05
C SER A 57 -4.49 4.73 4.34
N LEU A 58 -3.79 3.81 5.03
CA LEU A 58 -2.72 3.00 4.44
C LEU A 58 -3.24 2.10 3.32
N SER A 59 -4.40 1.47 3.51
CA SER A 59 -5.01 0.60 2.49
C SER A 59 -5.44 1.38 1.25
N LEU A 60 -6.11 2.52 1.42
CA LEU A 60 -6.49 3.38 0.31
C LEU A 60 -5.25 3.92 -0.42
N GLY A 61 -4.25 4.37 0.33
CA GLY A 61 -3.00 4.87 -0.23
C GLY A 61 -2.25 3.80 -1.03
N PHE A 62 -2.21 2.55 -0.54
CA PHE A 62 -1.67 1.42 -1.29
C PHE A 62 -2.46 1.13 -2.57
N GLY A 63 -3.80 1.19 -2.53
CA GLY A 63 -4.63 1.04 -3.72
C GLY A 63 -4.36 2.12 -4.77
N ILE A 64 -4.22 3.38 -4.35
CA ILE A 64 -3.83 4.50 -5.22
C ILE A 64 -2.47 4.21 -5.87
N GLN A 65 -1.50 3.73 -5.08
CA GLN A 65 -0.19 3.38 -5.60
C GLN A 65 -0.26 2.28 -6.68
N ILE A 66 -1.05 1.22 -6.46
CA ILE A 66 -1.24 0.15 -7.44
C ILE A 66 -1.99 0.65 -8.69
N ALA A 67 -2.99 1.52 -8.54
CA ALA A 67 -3.69 2.12 -9.67
C ALA A 67 -2.74 2.97 -10.53
N LEU A 68 -1.96 3.86 -9.91
CA LEU A 68 -0.98 4.69 -10.62
C LEU A 68 0.10 3.84 -11.29
N PHE A 69 0.61 2.83 -10.59
CA PHE A 69 1.60 1.91 -11.13
C PHE A 69 1.06 1.17 -12.35
N THR A 70 -0.15 0.62 -12.26
CA THR A 70 -0.77 -0.14 -13.35
C THR A 70 -1.06 0.75 -14.55
N TYR A 71 -1.53 1.98 -14.32
CA TYR A 71 -1.79 2.93 -15.40
C TYR A 71 -0.51 3.25 -16.16
N LEU A 72 0.52 3.69 -15.43
CA LEU A 72 1.82 4.01 -16.02
C LEU A 72 2.45 2.79 -16.71
N LYS A 73 2.23 1.57 -16.21
CA LYS A 73 2.87 0.35 -16.75
C LYS A 73 2.33 0.04 -18.13
N ASN A 74 1.00 0.14 -18.26
CA ASN A 74 0.32 -0.10 -19.52
C ASN A 74 0.44 1.08 -20.48
N ALA A 75 0.58 2.31 -19.99
CA ALA A 75 0.71 3.51 -20.83
C ALA A 75 2.15 3.77 -21.33
N VAL A 76 3.18 3.38 -20.56
CA VAL A 76 4.59 3.78 -20.83
C VAL A 76 5.51 2.58 -21.09
N GLY A 77 5.16 1.36 -20.70
CA GLY A 77 5.93 0.14 -20.95
C GLY A 77 7.25 0.00 -20.16
N ASN A 78 7.94 1.09 -19.81
CA ASN A 78 9.26 1.07 -19.16
C ASN A 78 9.25 1.73 -17.76
N MET A 79 9.20 0.90 -16.69
CA MET A 79 8.83 1.36 -15.34
C MET A 79 9.69 0.86 -14.17
N GLY A 80 10.91 0.38 -14.41
CA GLY A 80 11.75 -0.26 -13.37
C GLY A 80 11.83 0.48 -12.02
N GLY A 81 11.86 1.83 -12.01
CA GLY A 81 11.86 2.64 -10.78
C GLY A 81 10.53 2.69 -10.02
N SER A 82 9.39 2.80 -10.71
CA SER A 82 8.07 2.86 -10.07
C SER A 82 7.61 1.51 -9.52
N ALA A 83 8.02 0.40 -10.14
CA ALA A 83 7.76 -0.94 -9.62
C ALA A 83 8.44 -1.15 -8.25
N LYS A 84 9.71 -0.73 -8.12
CA LYS A 84 10.45 -0.79 -6.86
C LYS A 84 9.80 0.08 -5.80
N VAL A 85 9.41 1.32 -6.13
CA VAL A 85 8.76 2.22 -5.16
C VAL A 85 7.46 1.62 -4.64
N ALA A 86 6.58 1.13 -5.52
CA ALA A 86 5.31 0.51 -5.13
C ALA A 86 5.51 -0.77 -4.28
N ALA A 87 6.52 -1.58 -4.60
CA ALA A 87 6.84 -2.77 -3.81
C ALA A 87 7.36 -2.42 -2.40
N VAL A 88 8.25 -1.44 -2.29
CA VAL A 88 8.79 -0.98 -1.00
C VAL A 88 7.72 -0.33 -0.14
N SER A 89 6.92 0.58 -0.71
CA SER A 89 5.85 1.25 0.03
C SER A 89 4.71 0.32 0.43
N GLY A 90 4.37 -0.66 -0.42
CA GLY A 90 3.41 -1.72 -0.09
C GLY A 90 3.89 -2.62 1.04
N THR A 91 5.16 -3.05 0.98
CA THR A 91 5.79 -3.84 2.05
C THR A 91 5.83 -3.05 3.35
N ALA A 92 6.23 -1.77 3.32
CA ALA A 92 6.24 -0.91 4.49
C ALA A 92 4.84 -0.70 5.09
N SER A 93 3.81 -0.52 4.26
CA SER A 93 2.41 -0.37 4.71
C SER A 93 1.89 -1.65 5.37
N THR A 94 2.17 -2.81 4.74
CA THR A 94 1.79 -4.13 5.28
C THR A 94 2.54 -4.44 6.56
N ALA A 95 3.85 -4.16 6.60
CA ALA A 95 4.67 -4.33 7.78
C ALA A 95 4.18 -3.44 8.92
N ALA A 96 3.85 -2.17 8.67
CA ALA A 96 3.28 -1.29 9.69
C ALA A 96 1.93 -1.81 10.22
N MET A 97 1.06 -2.33 9.34
CA MET A 97 -0.22 -2.95 9.70
C MET A 97 -0.08 -4.21 10.56
N ILE A 98 0.89 -5.08 10.22
CA ILE A 98 1.11 -6.37 10.92
C ILE A 98 2.10 -6.20 12.09
N SER A 99 2.79 -5.06 12.18
CA SER A 99 3.73 -4.76 13.26
C SER A 99 3.07 -4.85 14.63
N CYS A 100 1.79 -4.48 14.72
CA CYS A 100 1.03 -4.63 15.95
C CYS A 100 0.73 -6.10 16.29
N CYS A 101 0.91 -7.06 15.39
CA CYS A 101 0.69 -8.50 15.61
C CYS A 101 1.95 -9.24 16.05
N SER A 102 3.13 -8.68 15.78
CA SER A 102 4.41 -9.28 16.18
C SER A 102 4.45 -9.61 17.66
N HIS A 103 3.68 -8.89 18.49
CA HIS A 103 3.74 -9.09 19.93
C HIS A 103 3.14 -10.38 20.49
N TYR A 104 2.26 -11.04 19.74
CA TYR A 104 1.68 -12.31 20.18
C TYR A 104 2.53 -13.52 19.76
N LEU A 105 3.50 -13.32 18.86
CA LEU A 105 4.48 -14.34 18.49
C LEU A 105 5.37 -14.76 19.68
N VAL A 106 5.46 -13.90 20.70
CA VAL A 106 6.09 -14.16 22.01
C VAL A 106 5.36 -15.21 22.83
N ASN A 107 4.03 -15.27 22.73
CA ASN A 107 3.24 -16.31 23.40
C ASN A 107 3.35 -17.67 22.68
N LEU A 108 3.76 -17.67 21.39
CA LEU A 108 3.92 -18.87 20.58
C LEU A 108 5.36 -19.42 20.56
N LEU A 109 6.37 -18.55 20.68
CA LEU A 109 7.78 -18.91 20.80
C LEU A 109 8.38 -18.20 22.03
N PRO A 110 8.58 -18.90 23.17
CA PRO A 110 9.32 -18.37 24.30
C PRO A 110 10.82 -18.42 24.00
N ILE A 111 11.27 -17.64 23.00
CA ILE A 111 12.68 -17.35 22.76
C ILE A 111 12.92 -15.94 23.27
N ILE A 112 13.67 -15.84 24.37
CA ILE A 112 13.90 -14.63 25.19
C ILE A 112 14.32 -13.40 24.36
N GLY A 113 14.90 -13.57 23.16
CA GLY A 113 15.25 -12.47 22.25
C GLY A 113 14.11 -11.90 21.39
N ILE A 114 13.11 -12.72 21.02
CA ILE A 114 11.94 -12.28 20.24
C ILE A 114 10.99 -11.47 21.13
N THR A 115 10.95 -11.79 22.43
CA THR A 115 10.08 -11.15 23.42
C THR A 115 10.43 -9.69 23.72
N GLY A 116 11.72 -9.37 23.78
CA GLY A 116 12.21 -8.00 23.92
C GLY A 116 11.94 -7.13 22.69
N PHE A 117 12.21 -7.66 21.49
CA PHE A 117 11.99 -6.93 20.23
C PHE A 117 10.52 -6.57 20.02
N VAL A 118 9.65 -7.50 20.39
CA VAL A 118 8.20 -7.37 20.32
C VAL A 118 7.64 -6.25 21.19
N THR A 119 8.13 -6.14 22.43
CA THR A 119 7.61 -5.17 23.39
C THR A 119 7.96 -3.75 22.93
N ILE A 120 9.15 -3.57 22.34
CA ILE A 120 9.56 -2.31 21.72
C ILE A 120 8.63 -1.99 20.54
N VAL A 121 8.37 -2.96 19.67
CA VAL A 121 7.50 -2.77 18.49
C VAL A 121 6.07 -2.37 18.87
N SER A 122 5.50 -2.93 19.96
CA SER A 122 4.15 -2.54 20.41
C SER A 122 4.13 -1.13 21.03
N GLN A 123 5.20 -0.70 21.71
CA GLN A 123 5.33 0.66 22.24
C GLN A 123 5.44 1.73 21.13
N TYR A 124 6.00 1.34 19.98
CA TYR A 124 6.17 2.22 18.82
C TYR A 124 5.11 2.03 17.72
N GLN A 125 4.01 1.29 17.99
CA GLN A 125 3.00 0.96 16.97
C GLN A 125 2.47 2.18 16.23
N VAL A 126 2.14 3.25 16.96
CA VAL A 126 1.60 4.49 16.36
C VAL A 126 2.65 5.19 15.50
N GLN A 127 3.90 5.21 15.97
CA GLN A 127 5.04 5.78 15.27
C GLN A 127 5.30 5.00 13.97
N LEU A 128 5.18 3.68 13.99
CA LEU A 128 5.28 2.83 12.81
C LEU A 128 4.13 3.08 11.82
N PHE A 129 2.91 3.34 12.28
CA PHE A 129 1.84 3.79 11.40
C PHE A 129 2.14 5.14 10.75
N TYR A 130 2.67 6.11 11.48
CA TYR A 130 3.07 7.40 10.91
C TYR A 130 4.18 7.24 9.87
N VAL A 131 5.19 6.42 10.15
CA VAL A 131 6.27 6.11 9.20
C VAL A 131 5.71 5.43 7.95
N GLY A 132 4.85 4.43 8.11
CA GLY A 132 4.16 3.77 7.00
C GLY A 132 3.36 4.76 6.16
N LEU A 133 2.63 5.67 6.80
CA LEU A 133 1.84 6.68 6.13
C LEU A 133 2.72 7.67 5.36
N ALA A 134 3.86 8.07 5.93
CA ALA A 134 4.83 8.93 5.26
C ALA A 134 5.40 8.25 4.00
N PHE A 135 5.82 6.98 4.08
CA PHE A 135 6.29 6.23 2.91
C PHE A 135 5.19 6.02 1.87
N ASN A 136 3.95 5.80 2.32
CA ASN A 136 2.80 5.68 1.43
C ASN A 136 2.56 6.99 0.66
N PHE A 137 2.54 8.12 1.37
CA PHE A 137 2.40 9.43 0.78
C PHE A 137 3.53 9.76 -0.20
N LEU A 138 4.78 9.54 0.19
CA LEU A 138 5.95 9.77 -0.68
C LEU A 138 5.90 8.92 -1.96
N GLY A 139 5.48 7.66 -1.85
CA GLY A 139 5.29 6.77 -3.00
C GLY A 139 4.23 7.29 -3.98
N ILE A 140 3.11 7.82 -3.48
CA ILE A 140 2.05 8.44 -4.31
C ILE A 140 2.60 9.68 -5.01
N VAL A 141 3.24 10.59 -4.26
CA VAL A 141 3.81 11.84 -4.82
C VAL A 141 4.84 11.53 -5.92
N TYR A 142 5.70 10.53 -5.71
CA TYR A 142 6.68 10.11 -6.72
C TYR A 142 6.01 9.64 -8.01
N MET A 143 4.99 8.78 -7.91
CA MET A 143 4.28 8.27 -9.10
C MET A 143 3.47 9.35 -9.80
N LEU A 144 2.86 10.29 -9.06
CA LEU A 144 2.19 11.44 -9.65
C LEU A 144 3.16 12.35 -10.42
N LYS A 145 4.35 12.61 -9.87
CA LYS A 145 5.40 13.36 -10.58
C LYS A 145 5.82 12.65 -11.87
N LYS A 146 6.00 11.33 -11.82
CA LYS A 146 6.31 10.52 -13.01
C LYS A 146 5.21 10.60 -14.07
N LEU A 147 3.94 10.52 -13.66
CA LEU A 147 2.79 10.66 -14.54
C LEU A 147 2.75 12.05 -15.19
N ASN A 148 2.91 13.11 -14.41
CA ASN A 148 2.90 14.47 -14.95
C ASN A 148 4.05 14.69 -15.96
N ASN A 149 5.24 14.17 -15.67
CA ASN A 149 6.37 14.23 -16.60
C ASN A 149 6.10 13.47 -17.90
N PHE A 150 5.44 12.31 -17.82
CA PHE A 150 5.02 11.55 -19.00
C PHE A 150 4.00 12.32 -19.84
N LEU A 151 2.96 12.89 -19.22
CA LEU A 151 1.93 13.67 -19.91
C LEU A 151 2.53 14.93 -20.58
N LYS A 152 3.45 15.63 -19.91
CA LYS A 152 4.17 16.78 -20.49
C LYS A 152 5.08 16.37 -21.64
N GLY A 153 5.78 15.24 -21.53
CA GLY A 153 6.61 14.70 -22.60
C GLY A 153 5.79 14.34 -23.84
N ALA A 154 4.65 13.68 -23.66
CA ALA A 154 3.72 13.35 -24.73
C ALA A 154 3.16 14.60 -25.42
N ALA A 155 2.84 15.65 -24.67
CA ALA A 155 2.38 16.93 -25.23
C ALA A 155 3.45 17.65 -26.06
N LYS A 156 4.73 17.50 -25.71
CA LYS A 156 5.85 18.13 -26.43
C LYS A 156 6.21 17.42 -27.75
N VAL A 157 5.86 16.14 -27.90
CA VAL A 157 6.09 15.34 -29.12
C VAL A 157 4.96 15.51 -30.15
N GLN A 158 3.81 16.04 -29.72
CA GLN A 158 2.64 16.27 -30.59
C GLN A 158 2.61 17.67 -31.24
N ILE A 159 3.64 18.48 -31.04
CA ILE A 159 3.86 19.81 -31.66
C ILE A 159 5.05 19.68 -32.60
#